data_AF-A0A4C2ELT0-F1
#
_entry.id   AF-A0A4C2ELT0-F1
#
_cell.length_a   1.000
_cell.length_b   1.000
_cell.length_c   1.000
_cell.angle_alpha   90.00
_cell.angle_beta   90.00
_cell.angle_gamma   90.00
#
_symmetry.space_group_name_H-M   'P 1'
#
loop_
_entity.id
_entity.type
_entity.pdbx_description
1 polymer ?
#
loop_
_entity_poly.entity_id
_entity_poly.type
_entity_poly.pdbx_seq_one_letter_code
_entity_poly.pdbx_strand_id
1 'polypeptide(L)'
;MTQELVPLARTLSLPYYENALPAHDQFHAKRVRDVALRLADTCDRPVDRGVLAAAAWLHDIGRPRERSGEIDDHDEWATAEAAGLLTAESVPTDRIEAIKHCIRTHSIRSSSP
;
A
#
# COMPACT_ATOMS: atom_id res chain seq x y z
N MET A 1 4.27 -17.61 -13.85
CA MET A 1 2.86 -17.20 -13.80
C MET A 1 2.84 -15.77 -13.30
N THR A 2 2.28 -14.84 -14.06
CA THR A 2 2.05 -13.47 -13.57
C THR A 2 0.98 -13.56 -12.49
N GLN A 3 1.34 -13.47 -11.21
CA GLN A 3 0.32 -13.39 -10.16
C GLN A 3 -0.55 -12.16 -10.40
N GLU A 4 -1.84 -12.27 -10.12
CA GLU A 4 -2.70 -11.10 -10.10
C GLU A 4 -2.22 -10.13 -9.02
N LEU A 5 -1.97 -8.88 -9.43
CA LEU A 5 -1.33 -7.86 -8.61
C LEU A 5 -2.02 -7.61 -7.26
N VAL A 6 -3.36 -7.71 -7.22
CA VAL A 6 -4.14 -7.40 -6.03
C VAL A 6 -4.06 -8.51 -4.97
N PRO A 7 -4.32 -9.79 -5.28
CA PRO A 7 -4.03 -10.89 -4.37
C PRO A 7 -2.57 -10.92 -3.89
N LEU A 8 -1.62 -10.62 -4.78
CA LEU A 8 -0.21 -10.56 -4.43
C LEU A 8 0.07 -9.46 -3.40
N ALA A 9 -0.33 -8.21 -3.68
CA ALA A 9 -0.13 -7.09 -2.76
C ALA A 9 -0.76 -7.34 -1.38
N ARG A 10 -1.96 -7.95 -1.35
CA ARG A 10 -2.58 -8.39 -0.10
C ARG A 10 -1.66 -9.36 0.65
N THR A 11 -1.24 -10.46 0.01
CA THR A 11 -0.38 -11.48 0.63
C THR A 11 0.91 -10.87 1.18
N LEU A 12 1.58 -10.02 0.39
CA LEU A 12 2.82 -9.35 0.80
C LEU A 12 2.60 -8.39 1.98
N SER A 13 1.44 -7.75 2.08
CA SER A 13 1.15 -6.80 3.17
C SER A 13 0.81 -7.45 4.52
N LEU A 14 0.24 -8.66 4.52
CA LEU A 14 -0.31 -9.28 5.73
C LEU A 14 0.69 -9.44 6.89
N PRO A 15 1.95 -9.86 6.68
CA PRO A 15 2.91 -10.01 7.77
C PRO A 15 3.19 -8.70 8.52
N TYR A 16 3.15 -7.56 7.83
CA TYR A 16 3.38 -6.25 8.48
C TYR A 16 2.24 -5.90 9.43
N TYR A 17 1.01 -6.32 9.13
CA TYR A 17 -0.15 -6.00 9.94
C TYR A 17 -0.32 -6.85 11.20
N GLU A 18 0.53 -7.87 11.44
CA GLU A 18 0.44 -8.73 12.63
C GLU A 18 0.64 -7.96 13.94
N ASN A 19 1.50 -6.93 13.91
CA ASN A 19 1.79 -6.06 15.06
C ASN A 19 1.15 -4.67 14.93
N ALA A 20 0.24 -4.48 13.96
CA ALA A 20 -0.45 -3.22 13.77
C ALA A 20 -1.52 -2.99 14.84
N LEU A 21 -1.72 -1.72 15.21
CA LEU A 21 -2.91 -1.35 15.97
C LEU A 21 -4.17 -1.52 15.10
N PRO A 22 -5.35 -1.73 15.72
CA PRO A 22 -6.62 -1.85 14.99
C PRO A 22 -6.94 -0.67 14.06
N ALA A 23 -6.36 0.50 14.31
CA ALA A 23 -6.51 1.68 13.47
C ALA A 23 -5.83 1.55 12.09
N HIS A 24 -4.77 0.72 11.97
CA HIS A 24 -3.90 0.58 10.80
C HIS A 24 -3.63 -0.90 10.46
N ASP A 25 -4.52 -1.81 10.83
CA ASP A 25 -4.37 -3.24 10.57
C ASP A 25 -4.86 -3.66 9.16
N GLN A 26 -4.82 -4.96 8.88
CA GLN A 26 -5.31 -5.51 7.61
C GLN A 26 -6.79 -5.18 7.33
N PHE A 27 -7.63 -4.98 8.36
CA PHE A 27 -9.03 -4.62 8.18
C PHE A 27 -9.15 -3.15 7.81
N HIS A 28 -8.30 -2.27 8.36
CA HIS A 28 -8.13 -0.91 7.88
C HIS A 28 -7.76 -0.90 6.40
N ALA A 29 -6.66 -1.56 6.01
CA ALA A 29 -6.19 -1.61 4.62
C ALA A 29 -7.27 -2.14 3.66
N LYS A 30 -8.01 -3.19 4.07
CA LYS A 30 -9.15 -3.70 3.29
C LYS A 30 -10.24 -2.64 3.09
N ARG A 31 -10.65 -1.93 4.15
CA ARG A 31 -11.69 -0.89 4.05
C ARG A 31 -11.24 0.25 3.14
N VAL A 32 -9.99 0.69 3.26
CA VAL A 32 -9.40 1.71 2.37
C VAL A 32 -9.44 1.25 0.92
N ARG A 33 -8.99 0.03 0.63
CA ARG A 33 -9.04 -0.58 -0.71
C ARG A 33 -10.45 -0.64 -1.27
N ASP A 34 -11.44 -1.06 -0.47
CA ASP A 34 -12.83 -1.16 -0.91
C ASP A 34 -13.45 0.22 -1.22
N VAL A 35 -13.16 1.24 -0.38
CA VAL A 35 -13.59 2.62 -0.62
C VAL A 35 -12.90 3.21 -1.84
N ALA A 36 -11.59 3.02 -1.98
CA ALA A 36 -10.81 3.52 -3.12
C ALA A 36 -11.34 2.98 -4.46
N LEU A 37 -11.68 1.69 -4.52
CA LEU A 37 -12.26 1.08 -5.71
C LEU A 37 -13.66 1.61 -6.03
N ARG A 38 -14.47 1.91 -5.00
CA ARG A 38 -15.78 2.55 -5.20
C ARG A 38 -15.64 3.99 -5.71
N LEU A 39 -14.65 4.73 -5.24
CA LEU A 39 -14.37 6.08 -5.72
C LEU A 39 -13.85 6.07 -7.17
N ALA A 40 -13.05 5.07 -7.54
CA ALA A 40 -12.60 4.89 -8.92
C ALA A 40 -13.78 4.73 -9.91
N ASP A 41 -14.92 4.20 -9.47
CA ASP A 41 -16.13 4.09 -10.29
C ASP A 41 -16.79 5.46 -10.58
N THR A 42 -16.44 6.49 -9.80
CA THR A 42 -16.95 7.87 -9.95
C THR A 42 -15.99 8.79 -10.69
N CYS A 43 -14.82 8.28 -11.10
CA CYS A 43 -13.84 9.08 -11.82
C CYS A 43 -14.18 9.17 -13.32
N ASP A 44 -14.21 10.38 -13.87
CA ASP A 44 -14.40 10.62 -15.31
C ASP A 44 -13.21 10.14 -16.16
N ARG A 45 -12.07 9.84 -15.53
CA ARG A 45 -10.85 9.34 -16.17
C ARG A 45 -10.64 7.87 -15.83
N PRO A 46 -10.11 7.06 -16.76
CA PRO A 46 -9.73 5.68 -16.46
C PRO A 46 -8.77 5.61 -15.28
N VAL A 47 -9.05 4.69 -14.35
CA VAL A 47 -8.20 4.40 -13.19
C VAL A 47 -7.72 2.96 -13.29
N ASP A 48 -6.41 2.74 -13.16
CA ASP A 48 -5.88 1.39 -13.00
C ASP A 48 -6.26 0.85 -11.61
N ARG A 49 -7.31 0.04 -11.58
CA ARG A 49 -7.86 -0.56 -10.36
C ARG A 49 -6.88 -1.52 -9.69
N GLY A 50 -5.99 -2.14 -10.47
CA GLY A 50 -4.98 -3.06 -9.95
C GLY A 50 -3.92 -2.31 -9.16
N VAL A 51 -3.37 -1.25 -9.74
CA VAL A 51 -2.42 -0.34 -9.07
C VAL A 51 -3.07 0.30 -7.84
N LEU A 52 -4.29 0.84 -7.98
CA LEU A 52 -4.98 1.49 -6.87
C LEU A 52 -5.22 0.54 -5.69
N ALA A 53 -5.72 -0.67 -5.95
CA ALA A 53 -5.97 -1.65 -4.91
C ALA A 53 -4.67 -2.18 -4.27
N ALA A 54 -3.60 -2.35 -5.06
CA ALA A 54 -2.30 -2.76 -4.54
C ALA A 54 -1.67 -1.69 -3.64
N ALA A 55 -1.70 -0.43 -4.07
CA ALA A 55 -1.25 0.70 -3.26
C ALA A 55 -2.04 0.78 -1.94
N ALA A 56 -3.37 0.61 -1.97
CA ALA A 56 -4.18 0.62 -0.76
C ALA A 56 -3.83 -0.53 0.22
N TRP A 57 -3.45 -1.71 -0.27
CA TRP A 57 -2.96 -2.80 0.61
C TRP A 57 -1.61 -2.49 1.24
N LEU A 58 -0.74 -1.77 0.52
CA LEU A 58 0.65 -1.54 0.90
C LEU A 58 0.90 -0.20 1.60
N HIS A 59 -0.04 0.74 1.59
CA HIS A 59 0.21 2.13 2.01
C HIS A 59 0.68 2.28 3.46
N ASP A 60 0.16 1.46 4.38
CA ASP A 60 0.37 1.59 5.82
C ASP A 60 1.28 0.49 6.40
N ILE A 61 1.98 -0.30 5.56
CA ILE A 61 2.83 -1.41 6.05
C ILE A 61 4.00 -0.94 6.92
N GLY A 62 4.38 0.35 6.83
CA GLY A 62 5.38 0.97 7.68
C GLY A 62 4.88 1.41 9.06
N ARG A 63 3.55 1.58 9.26
CA ARG A 63 2.99 2.13 10.51
C ARG A 63 3.40 1.39 11.79
N PRO A 64 3.45 0.06 11.82
CA PRO A 64 3.88 -0.65 13.02
C PRO A 64 5.32 -0.30 13.42
N ARG A 65 6.22 -0.10 12.45
CA ARG A 65 7.64 0.25 12.66
C ARG A 65 7.82 1.71 13.05
N GLU A 66 7.07 2.61 12.41
CA GLU A 66 7.08 4.03 12.76
C GLU A 66 6.65 4.22 14.22
N ARG A 67 5.60 3.50 14.62
CA ARG A 67 5.10 3.53 15.99
C ARG A 67 6.07 2.94 17.02
N SER A 68 6.86 1.93 16.66
CA SER A 68 7.89 1.39 17.56
C SER A 68 9.16 2.26 17.61
N GLY A 69 9.25 3.29 16.75
CA GLY A 69 10.43 4.15 16.61
C GLY A 69 11.57 3.49 15.82
N GLU A 70 11.31 2.42 15.07
CA GLU A 70 12.29 1.77 14.20
C GLU A 70 12.57 2.58 12.93
N ILE A 71 11.61 3.42 12.52
CA ILE A 71 11.68 4.32 11.35
C ILE A 71 11.01 5.65 11.71
N ASP A 72 11.38 6.73 11.00
CA ASP A 72 10.83 8.07 11.25
C ASP A 72 9.60 8.40 10.39
N ASP A 73 9.49 7.79 9.19
CA ASP A 73 8.46 8.08 8.20
C ASP A 73 7.99 6.77 7.56
N HIS A 74 6.72 6.39 7.82
CA HIS A 74 6.15 5.17 7.26
C HIS A 74 5.92 5.26 5.75
N ASP A 75 5.70 6.43 5.16
CA ASP A 75 5.45 6.62 3.72
C ASP A 75 6.73 6.32 2.95
N GLU A 76 7.84 6.92 3.38
CA GLU A 76 9.14 6.71 2.76
C GLU A 76 9.54 5.24 2.86
N TRP A 77 9.41 4.67 4.06
CA TRP A 77 9.76 3.28 4.28
C TRP A 77 8.86 2.31 3.52
N ALA A 78 7.52 2.48 3.59
CA ALA A 78 6.58 1.63 2.86
C ALA A 78 6.78 1.71 1.34
N THR A 79 7.15 2.89 0.83
CA THR A 79 7.47 3.08 -0.59
C THR A 79 8.68 2.23 -1.01
N ALA A 80 9.76 2.26 -0.21
CA ALA A 80 10.95 1.47 -0.48
C ALA A 80 10.68 -0.03 -0.34
N GLU A 81 9.99 -0.43 0.74
CA GLU A 81 9.69 -1.83 1.03
C GLU A 81 8.77 -2.44 -0.04
N ALA A 82 7.67 -1.77 -0.39
CA ALA A 82 6.75 -2.21 -1.43
C ALA A 82 7.46 -2.43 -2.77
N ALA A 83 8.40 -1.54 -3.12
CA ALA A 83 9.18 -1.68 -4.35
C ALA A 83 10.04 -2.95 -4.33
N GLY A 84 10.72 -3.24 -3.21
CA GLY A 84 11.52 -4.44 -3.03
C GLY A 84 10.69 -5.72 -3.14
N LEU A 85 9.58 -5.77 -2.39
CA LEU A 85 8.67 -6.92 -2.38
C LEU A 85 8.08 -7.21 -3.78
N LEU A 86 7.58 -6.19 -4.47
CA LEU A 86 6.97 -6.35 -5.79
C LEU A 86 8.01 -6.69 -6.87
N THR A 87 9.25 -6.18 -6.74
CA THR A 87 10.36 -6.54 -7.64
C THR A 87 10.73 -8.01 -7.50
N ALA A 88 10.78 -8.53 -6.27
CA ALA A 88 11.07 -9.95 -6.01
C ALA A 88 10.03 -10.89 -6.67
N GLU A 89 8.79 -10.41 -6.81
CA GLU A 89 7.68 -11.12 -7.46
C GLU A 89 7.57 -10.83 -8.96
N SER A 90 8.58 -10.19 -9.56
CA SER A 90 8.64 -9.86 -10.99
C SER A 90 7.47 -9.00 -11.49
N VAL A 91 6.94 -8.11 -10.64
CA VAL A 91 5.92 -7.14 -11.05
C VAL A 91 6.57 -6.13 -12.02
N PRO A 92 5.89 -5.75 -13.12
CA PRO A 92 6.40 -4.76 -14.07
C PRO A 92 6.76 -3.42 -13.42
N THR A 93 7.91 -2.86 -13.81
CA THR A 93 8.47 -1.62 -13.23
C THR A 93 7.52 -0.43 -13.32
N ASP A 94 6.78 -0.29 -14.41
CA ASP A 94 5.77 0.78 -14.58
C ASP A 94 4.67 0.72 -13.51
N ARG A 95 4.18 -0.48 -13.18
CA ARG A 95 3.23 -0.69 -12.09
C ARG A 95 3.84 -0.41 -10.73
N ILE A 96 5.09 -0.84 -10.51
CA ILE A 96 5.82 -0.56 -9.26
C ILE A 96 5.97 0.95 -9.07
N GLU A 97 6.38 1.70 -10.09
CA GLU A 97 6.52 3.17 -10.00
C GLU A 97 5.18 3.87 -9.73
N ALA A 98 4.09 3.40 -10.34
CA ALA A 98 2.76 3.93 -10.06
C ALA A 98 2.31 3.66 -8.61
N ILE A 99 2.54 2.44 -8.10
CA ILE A 99 2.25 2.08 -6.69
C ILE A 99 3.10 2.92 -5.74
N LYS A 100 4.41 3.03 -5.98
CA LYS A 100 5.32 3.86 -5.18
C LYS A 100 4.85 5.31 -5.12
N HIS A 101 4.42 5.87 -6.25
CA HIS A 101 3.90 7.22 -6.28
C HIS A 101 2.67 7.35 -5.37
N CYS A 102 1.70 6.44 -5.50
CA CYS A 102 0.52 6.44 -4.64
C CYS A 102 0.86 6.36 -3.15
N ILE A 103 1.76 5.44 -2.74
CA ILE A 103 2.15 5.27 -1.34
C ILE A 103 2.84 6.53 -0.83
N ARG A 104 3.88 7.01 -1.51
CA ARG A 104 4.65 8.18 -1.07
C ARG A 104 3.81 9.46 -0.90
N THR A 105 2.71 9.59 -1.63
CA THR A 105 1.89 10.81 -1.62
C THR A 105 0.56 10.65 -0.88
N HIS A 106 0.29 9.51 -0.23
CA HIS A 106 -1.03 9.28 0.35
C HIS A 106 -1.27 10.06 1.64
N SER A 107 -0.21 10.33 2.41
CA SER A 107 -0.35 11.07 3.64
C SER A 107 -0.43 12.58 3.39
N ILE A 108 -1.28 13.24 4.17
CA ILE A 108 -1.45 14.71 4.16
C ILE A 108 -0.41 15.36 5.11
N ARG A 109 0.28 14.57 5.94
CA ARG A 109 1.27 15.00 6.92
C ARG A 109 2.40 13.99 7.00
N SER A 110 3.63 14.44 7.19
CA SER A 110 4.81 13.57 7.35
C SER A 110 4.77 12.69 8.61
N SER A 111 3.80 12.90 9.51
CA SER A 111 3.48 11.99 10.61
C SER A 111 2.01 12.12 11.04
N SER A 112 1.39 11.00 11.44
CA SER A 112 0.13 10.99 12.19
C SER A 112 0.43 10.95 13.70
N PRO A 113 -0.38 11.62 14.55
CA PRO A 113 -0.15 11.67 16.00
C PRO A 113 -0.33 10.31 16.69
#